data_AF-A0AB37VQK4-F1
#
_entry.id   AF-A0AB37VQK4-F1
#
_cell.length_a   1.000
_cell.length_b   1.000
_cell.length_c   1.000
_cell.angle_alpha   90.00
_cell.angle_beta   90.00
_cell.angle_gamma   90.00
#
_symmetry.space_group_name_H-M   'P 1'
#
loop_
_entity.id
_entity.type
_entity.pdbx_description
1 polymer ?
#
loop_
_entity_poly.entity_id
_entity_poly.type
_entity_poly.pdbx_seq_one_letter_code
_entity_poly.pdbx_strand_id
1 'polypeptide(L)'
;IPVYKSWRLNERHYGGLQGLNKDDARKEFGEEQVHIWRRSYDVKPPAETEEQREAYLADRRYNHLDKRMMPYSESLKVFLFIVIPFCSY
;
A
#
# COMPACT_ATOMS: atom_id res chain seq x y z
N ILE A 1 -3.40 -11.78 27.03
CA ILE A 1 -4.37 -11.18 26.09
C ILE A 1 -4.10 -11.82 24.72
N PRO A 2 -5.11 -12.42 24.04
CA PRO A 2 -4.91 -13.00 22.71
C PRO A 2 -4.59 -11.92 21.66
N VAL A 3 -3.79 -12.27 20.65
CA VAL A 3 -3.36 -11.36 19.58
C VAL A 3 -3.66 -12.00 18.23
N TYR A 4 -4.39 -11.29 17.37
CA TYR A 4 -4.71 -11.70 16.01
C TYR A 4 -3.99 -10.79 15.01
N LYS A 5 -3.37 -11.39 13.98
CA LYS A 5 -2.62 -10.67 12.93
C LYS A 5 -3.22 -10.99 11.57
N SER A 6 -3.39 -9.97 10.73
CA SER A 6 -3.95 -10.11 9.38
C SER A 6 -3.36 -9.03 8.48
N TRP A 7 -2.97 -9.40 7.25
CA TRP A 7 -2.46 -8.45 6.25
C TRP A 7 -3.52 -7.41 5.87
N ARG A 8 -4.81 -7.73 6.04
CA ARG A 8 -5.93 -6.81 5.80
C ARG A 8 -5.92 -5.60 6.74
N LEU A 9 -5.15 -5.66 7.81
CA LEU A 9 -4.91 -4.57 8.76
C LEU A 9 -3.56 -3.87 8.57
N ASN A 10 -2.85 -4.14 7.46
CA ASN A 10 -1.63 -3.42 7.14
C ASN A 10 -1.91 -1.91 6.94
N GLU A 11 -0.86 -1.10 6.87
CA GLU A 11 -0.99 0.27 6.36
C GLU A 11 -1.31 0.28 4.86
N ARG A 12 -1.86 1.40 4.36
CA ARG A 12 -2.14 1.62 2.93
C ARG A 12 -0.89 1.39 2.07
N HIS A 13 -1.02 0.60 1.00
CA HIS A 13 0.08 0.31 0.09
C HIS A 13 0.44 1.52 -0.79
N TYR A 14 1.56 2.18 -0.50
CA TYR A 14 2.04 3.34 -1.25
C TYR A 14 2.68 3.03 -2.61
N GLY A 15 2.70 1.75 -3.01
CA GLY A 15 3.24 1.30 -4.30
C GLY A 15 4.67 1.76 -4.54
N GLY A 16 4.94 2.31 -5.73
CA GLY A 16 6.28 2.74 -6.14
C GLY A 16 6.90 3.85 -5.29
N LEU A 17 6.12 4.49 -4.40
CA LEU A 17 6.64 5.49 -3.46
C LEU A 17 7.25 4.86 -2.19
N GLN A 18 7.13 3.55 -2.00
CA GLN A 18 7.72 2.88 -0.84
C GLN A 18 9.26 3.01 -0.86
N GLY A 19 9.83 3.43 0.27
CA GLY A 19 11.27 3.65 0.41
C GLY A 19 11.79 4.96 -0.17
N LEU A 20 10.97 5.73 -0.90
CA LEU A 20 11.36 7.02 -1.45
C LEU A 20 11.31 8.13 -0.39
N ASN A 21 12.34 8.98 -0.35
CA ASN A 21 12.30 10.18 0.48
C ASN A 21 11.24 11.15 -0.06
N LYS A 22 10.49 11.80 0.85
CA LYS A 22 9.46 12.78 0.50
C LYS A 22 9.99 13.92 -0.37
N ASP A 23 11.19 14.41 -0.09
CA ASP A 23 11.77 15.54 -0.82
C ASP A 23 12.15 15.12 -2.24
N ASP A 24 12.66 13.90 -2.41
CA ASP A 24 12.99 13.37 -3.73
C ASP A 24 11.73 13.04 -4.54
N ALA A 25 10.70 12.50 -3.89
CA ALA A 25 9.38 12.32 -4.51
C ALA A 25 8.79 13.64 -5.01
N ARG A 26 8.93 14.75 -4.25
CA ARG A 26 8.45 16.07 -4.70
C ARG A 26 9.27 16.61 -5.87
N LYS A 27 10.58 16.36 -5.92
CA LYS A 27 11.44 16.77 -7.05
C LYS A 27 11.08 16.01 -8.32
N GLU A 28 10.80 14.72 -8.20
CA GLU A 28 10.52 13.84 -9.34
C GLU A 28 9.10 14.00 -9.88
N PHE A 29 8.09 13.99 -8.99
CA PHE A 29 6.67 13.96 -9.38
C PHE A 29 5.95 15.29 -9.20
N GLY A 30 6.59 16.28 -8.54
CA GLY A 30 5.99 17.57 -8.20
C GLY A 30 5.27 17.57 -6.85
N GLU A 31 5.29 18.72 -6.17
CA GLU A 31 4.70 18.88 -4.84
C GLU A 31 3.18 18.67 -4.85
N GLU A 32 2.49 19.20 -5.86
CA GLU A 32 1.04 19.07 -5.99
C GLU A 32 0.61 17.60 -6.14
N GLN A 33 1.32 16.84 -6.99
CA GLN A 33 1.03 15.43 -7.22
C GLN A 33 1.25 14.59 -5.95
N VAL A 34 2.35 14.82 -5.23
CA VAL A 34 2.63 14.17 -3.95
C VAL A 34 1.59 14.57 -2.90
N HIS A 35 1.12 15.82 -2.91
CA HIS A 35 0.04 16.26 -2.03
C HIS A 35 -1.27 15.52 -2.33
N ILE A 36 -1.64 15.38 -3.61
CA ILE A 36 -2.82 14.62 -4.05
C ILE A 36 -2.75 13.18 -3.56
N TRP A 37 -1.65 12.45 -3.78
CA TRP A 37 -1.53 11.06 -3.30
C TRP A 37 -1.65 10.91 -1.76
N ARG A 38 -1.23 11.93 -1.03
CA ARG A 38 -1.28 11.93 0.46
C ARG A 38 -2.65 12.28 1.02
N ARG A 39 -3.44 13.08 0.31
CA ARG A 39 -4.70 13.65 0.83
C ARG A 39 -5.94 13.15 0.12
N SER A 40 -5.81 12.66 -1.11
CA SER A 40 -6.95 12.17 -1.87
C SER A 40 -7.47 10.85 -1.30
N TYR A 41 -8.80 10.71 -1.36
CA TYR A 41 -9.52 9.52 -0.96
C TYR A 41 -9.36 8.39 -1.97
N ASP A 42 -9.44 8.69 -3.26
CA ASP A 42 -9.58 7.70 -4.33
C ASP A 42 -8.43 7.68 -5.34
N VAL A 43 -7.55 8.68 -5.32
CA VAL A 43 -6.36 8.69 -6.20
C VAL A 43 -5.28 7.78 -5.66
N LYS A 44 -4.81 6.86 -6.52
CA LYS A 44 -3.73 5.91 -6.19
C LYS A 44 -2.35 6.53 -6.48
N PRO A 45 -1.33 6.22 -5.67
CA PRO A 45 0.06 6.47 -6.02
C PRO A 45 0.50 5.54 -7.17
N PRO A 46 1.67 5.80 -7.78
CA PRO A 46 2.24 4.92 -8.80
C PRO A 46 2.30 3.48 -8.31
N ALA A 47 2.03 2.54 -9.20
CA ALA A 47 2.19 1.11 -8.91
C ALA A 47 3.67 0.81 -8.59
N GLU A 48 3.90 -0.16 -7.72
CA GLU A 48 5.23 -0.75 -7.59
C GLU A 48 5.69 -1.39 -8.91
N THR A 49 7.01 -1.44 -9.14
CA THR A 49 7.59 -2.26 -10.20
C THR A 49 7.54 -3.74 -9.81
N GLU A 50 7.78 -4.65 -10.76
CA GLU A 50 7.79 -6.08 -10.45
C GLU A 50 8.94 -6.43 -9.49
N GLU A 51 10.09 -5.75 -9.58
CA GLU A 51 11.21 -5.94 -8.66
C GLU A 51 10.86 -5.49 -7.23
N GLN A 52 10.19 -4.34 -7.09
CA GLN A 52 9.70 -3.86 -5.80
C GLN A 52 8.67 -4.83 -5.21
N ARG A 53 7.77 -5.37 -6.04
CA ARG A 53 6.78 -6.36 -5.67
C ARG A 53 7.42 -7.66 -5.18
N GLU A 54 8.37 -8.19 -5.93
CA GLU A 54 9.08 -9.40 -5.57
C GLU A 54 9.78 -9.24 -4.22
N ALA A 55 10.43 -8.10 -3.98
CA ALA A 55 11.06 -7.78 -2.70
C ALA A 55 10.04 -7.67 -1.55
N TYR A 56 8.89 -7.03 -1.77
CA TYR A 56 7.83 -6.92 -0.78
C TYR A 56 7.22 -8.28 -0.42
N LEU A 57 6.97 -9.13 -1.43
CA LEU A 57 6.37 -10.45 -1.28
C LEU A 57 7.36 -11.55 -0.87
N ALA A 58 8.67 -11.26 -0.87
CA ALA A 58 9.70 -12.16 -0.33
C ALA A 58 9.65 -12.26 1.20
N ASP A 59 8.94 -11.36 1.88
CA ASP A 59 8.76 -11.44 3.32
C ASP A 59 7.95 -12.70 3.71
N ARG A 60 8.54 -13.51 4.59
CA ARG A 60 7.94 -14.75 5.12
C ARG A 60 6.53 -14.57 5.67
N ARG A 61 6.16 -13.35 6.12
CA ARG A 61 4.82 -13.01 6.61
C ARG A 61 3.74 -13.23 5.55
N TYR A 62 4.06 -13.15 4.27
CA TYR A 62 3.10 -13.26 3.16
C TYR A 62 3.14 -14.61 2.42
N ASN A 63 4.03 -15.54 2.79
CA ASN A 63 4.21 -16.82 2.09
C ASN A 63 2.95 -17.70 2.00
N HIS A 64 2.02 -17.54 2.93
CA HIS A 64 0.78 -18.31 3.00
C HIS A 64 -0.39 -17.66 2.27
N LEU A 65 -0.19 -16.48 1.68
CA LEU A 65 -1.20 -15.73 0.95
C LEU A 65 -1.10 -16.02 -0.55
N ASP A 66 -2.24 -15.98 -1.25
CA ASP A 66 -2.22 -15.83 -2.70
C ASP A 66 -1.67 -14.43 -3.01
N LYS A 67 -0.47 -14.40 -3.61
CA LYS A 67 0.23 -13.17 -4.00
C LYS A 67 -0.60 -12.25 -4.90
N ARG A 68 -1.57 -12.80 -5.64
CA ARG A 68 -2.49 -12.01 -6.49
C ARG A 68 -3.43 -11.12 -5.69
N MET A 69 -3.64 -11.44 -4.40
CA MET A 69 -4.47 -10.63 -3.49
C MET A 69 -3.76 -9.36 -3.00
N MET A 70 -2.42 -9.30 -3.12
CA MET A 70 -1.65 -8.15 -2.65
C MET A 70 -1.63 -7.06 -3.74
N PRO A 71 -2.08 -5.82 -3.44
CA PRO A 71 -2.19 -4.76 -4.42
C PRO A 71 -0.83 -4.14 -4.75
N TYR A 72 -0.65 -3.73 -6.01
CA TYR A 72 0.54 -2.98 -6.43
C TYR A 72 0.57 -1.55 -5.86
N SER A 73 -0.60 -0.92 -5.71
CA SER A 73 -0.79 0.35 -5.00
C SER A 73 -2.24 0.55 -4.59
N GLU A 74 -2.46 1.35 -3.55
CA GLU A 74 -3.77 1.59 -2.97
C GLU A 74 -4.08 3.07 -2.78
N SER A 75 -5.35 3.42 -3.02
CA SER A 75 -5.94 4.65 -2.50
C SER A 75 -6.64 4.34 -1.18
N LEU A 76 -7.03 5.39 -0.42
CA LEU A 76 -7.72 5.19 0.85
C LEU A 76 -9.06 4.45 0.66
N LYS A 77 -9.75 4.70 -0.46
CA LYS A 77 -10.97 3.99 -0.86
C LYS A 77 -10.78 2.48 -0.96
N VAL A 78 -9.73 2.02 -1.66
CA VAL A 78 -9.45 0.57 -1.83
C VAL A 78 -9.07 -0.07 -0.50
N PHE A 79 -8.23 0.61 0.27
CA PHE A 79 -7.85 0.19 1.61
C PHE A 79 -9.09 -0.05 2.51
N LEU A 80 -10.05 0.88 2.52
CA LEU A 80 -11.28 0.73 3.31
C LEU A 80 -12.15 -0.44 2.86
N PHE A 81 -12.20 -0.77 1.56
CA PHE A 81 -12.91 -1.95 1.08
C PHE A 81 -12.32 -3.27 1.59
N ILE A 82 -11.04 -3.28 2.00
CA ILE A 82 -10.38 -4.46 2.59
C ILE A 82 -10.58 -4.49 4.11
N VAL A 83 -10.38 -3.35 4.77
CA VAL A 83 -10.39 -3.24 6.23
C VAL A 83 -11.81 -3.34 6.81
N ILE A 84 -12.78 -2.63 6.22
CA ILE A 84 -14.13 -2.56 6.79
C ILE A 84 -14.76 -3.97 6.90
N PRO A 85 -14.78 -4.82 5.85
CA PRO A 85 -15.33 -6.16 5.98
C PRO A 85 -14.58 -7.04 6.98
N PHE A 86 -13.29 -6.78 7.24
CA PHE A 86 -12.51 -7.53 8.22
C PHE A 86 -12.84 -7.12 9.66
N CYS A 87 -13.12 -5.83 9.90
CA CYS A 87 -13.45 -5.30 11.22
C CYS A 87 -14.94 -5.35 11.57
N SER A 88 -15.82 -5.56 10.60
CA SER A 88 -17.28 -5.56 10.78
C SER A 88 -17.85 -6.88 11.34
N TYR A 89 -17.04 -7.70 12.00
CA TYR A 89 -17.44 -8.97 12.63
C TYR A 89 -16.94 -9.07 14.07
#